data_AF-A0A2C9KZJ4-F1
#
_entry.id   AF-A0A2C9KZJ4-F1
#
_cell.length_a   1.000
_cell.length_b   1.000
_cell.length_c   1.000
_cell.angle_alpha   90.00
_cell.angle_beta   90.00
_cell.angle_gamma   90.00
#
_symmetry.space_group_name_H-M   'P 1'
#
loop_
_entity.id
_entity.type
_entity.pdbx_description
1 polymer ?
#
loop_
_entity_poly.entity_id
_entity_poly.type
_entity_poly.pdbx_seq_one_letter_code
_entity_poly.pdbx_strand_id
1 'polypeptide(L)'
;MSALESSVSAPSVSSRVSIEDFSNYTMRMQFKKKNITDDIFQQFEFEPQVIMEFDGDVNQAALEWLIAKLQAPRIDLGAELLVFSDYREHNKETVLYIGATLDRLLIGAEEMKIPKIYKDGSLRELCLSDITQFEKSDNLLDFLTSAEKQKVIIKGIENIRATEDDHYIPGYPKYTLYPGKSI
;
A
#
# COMPACT_ATOMS: atom_id res chain seq x y z
N MET A 1 -13.59 74.66 -29.16
CA MET A 1 -14.75 73.93 -28.60
C MET A 1 -14.73 72.56 -29.25
N SER A 2 -13.97 71.61 -28.68
CA SER A 2 -14.41 70.69 -27.61
C SER A 2 -15.31 69.59 -28.18
N ALA A 3 -15.13 68.30 -27.95
CA ALA A 3 -14.03 67.49 -27.44
C ALA A 3 -14.34 66.07 -27.93
N LEU A 4 -13.31 65.32 -28.32
CA LEU A 4 -13.35 63.87 -28.44
C LEU A 4 -13.33 63.30 -27.02
N GLU A 5 -14.38 62.61 -26.59
CA GLU A 5 -14.34 61.77 -25.39
C GLU A 5 -14.57 60.31 -25.77
N SER A 6 -13.45 59.60 -25.86
CA SER A 6 -13.34 58.17 -25.63
C SER A 6 -13.75 57.84 -24.20
N SER A 7 -14.67 56.89 -24.01
CA SER A 7 -14.81 56.22 -22.72
C SER A 7 -14.81 54.70 -22.91
N VAL A 8 -13.77 54.10 -22.36
CA VAL A 8 -13.60 52.66 -22.12
C VAL A 8 -14.26 52.36 -20.77
N SER A 9 -15.15 51.37 -20.69
CA SER A 9 -15.53 50.78 -19.40
C SER A 9 -16.01 49.32 -19.53
N ALA A 10 -15.24 48.48 -18.84
CA ALA A 10 -15.30 47.06 -18.46
C ALA A 10 -16.48 46.15 -18.89
N PRO A 11 -16.19 44.89 -19.30
CA PRO A 11 -17.16 43.80 -19.18
C PRO A 11 -17.32 43.38 -17.71
N SER A 12 -18.56 43.37 -17.24
CA SER A 12 -18.96 42.91 -15.91
C SER A 12 -18.69 41.41 -15.74
N VAL A 13 -17.80 41.06 -14.81
CA VAL A 13 -17.64 39.70 -14.30
C VAL A 13 -18.82 39.38 -13.38
N SER A 14 -19.69 38.48 -13.80
CA SER A 14 -20.62 37.79 -12.90
C SER A 14 -20.68 36.32 -13.29
N SER A 15 -19.61 35.60 -13.01
CA SER A 15 -19.66 34.14 -12.93
C SER A 15 -20.20 33.77 -11.55
N ARG A 16 -21.53 33.67 -11.43
CA ARG A 16 -22.14 32.83 -10.39
C ARG A 16 -21.70 31.40 -10.67
N VAL A 17 -20.79 30.89 -9.85
CA VAL A 17 -20.47 29.47 -9.80
C VAL A 17 -21.68 28.76 -9.23
N SER A 18 -22.46 28.11 -10.10
CA SER A 18 -23.51 27.20 -9.68
C SER A 18 -22.86 25.98 -9.02
N ILE A 19 -23.36 25.63 -7.83
CA ILE A 19 -22.96 24.46 -7.07
C ILE A 19 -23.65 23.24 -7.67
N GLU A 20 -23.12 22.72 -8.78
CA GLU A 20 -23.47 21.40 -9.30
C GLU A 20 -22.24 20.85 -10.03
N ASP A 21 -21.32 20.15 -9.34
CA ASP A 21 -20.32 19.28 -9.97
C ASP A 21 -19.56 18.40 -8.96
N PHE A 22 -20.28 17.63 -8.14
CA PHE A 22 -19.65 16.61 -7.25
C PHE A 22 -20.35 15.25 -7.30
N SER A 23 -20.78 14.80 -8.48
CA SER A 23 -21.36 13.45 -8.63
C SER A 23 -20.63 12.51 -9.62
N ASN A 24 -19.49 12.90 -10.20
CA ASN A 24 -18.88 12.12 -11.28
C ASN A 24 -17.52 11.44 -10.96
N TYR A 25 -17.31 11.04 -9.69
CA TYR A 25 -16.28 10.06 -9.35
C TYR A 25 -16.91 8.83 -8.69
N THR A 26 -17.77 8.12 -9.43
CA THR A 26 -18.07 6.72 -9.11
C THR A 26 -17.30 5.85 -10.09
N MET A 27 -16.13 5.38 -9.67
CA MET A 27 -15.34 4.39 -10.39
C MET A 27 -16.19 3.12 -10.54
N ARG A 28 -16.72 2.87 -11.74
CA ARG A 28 -17.42 1.61 -12.04
C ARG A 28 -16.37 0.51 -12.18
N MET A 29 -16.10 -0.19 -11.09
CA MET A 29 -15.37 -1.46 -11.09
C MET A 29 -16.24 -2.51 -11.78
N GLN A 30 -15.98 -2.77 -13.07
CA GLN A 30 -16.56 -3.91 -13.77
C GLN A 30 -15.61 -5.11 -13.65
N PHE A 31 -15.98 -6.09 -12.82
CA PHE A 31 -15.30 -7.38 -12.77
C PHE A 31 -15.69 -8.20 -14.00
N LYS A 32 -14.87 -8.17 -15.04
CA LYS A 32 -14.97 -9.13 -16.15
C LYS A 32 -14.30 -10.43 -15.67
N LYS A 33 -15.13 -11.42 -15.29
CA LYS A 33 -14.67 -12.76 -14.89
C LYS A 33 -14.03 -13.46 -16.09
N LYS A 34 -12.75 -13.23 -16.30
CA LYS A 34 -11.89 -14.02 -17.17
C LYS A 34 -11.19 -15.02 -16.23
N ASN A 35 -11.27 -16.32 -16.54
CA ASN A 35 -10.59 -17.37 -15.78
C ASN A 35 -9.07 -17.21 -15.96
N ILE A 36 -8.48 -16.27 -15.25
CA ILE A 36 -7.06 -15.90 -15.23
C ILE A 36 -6.39 -16.40 -13.94
N THR A 37 -7.18 -16.77 -12.94
CA THR A 37 -6.72 -16.92 -11.55
C THR A 37 -5.67 -18.02 -11.38
N ASP A 38 -5.83 -19.18 -11.99
CA ASP A 38 -5.06 -20.35 -11.53
C ASP A 38 -3.62 -20.39 -12.05
N ASP A 39 -3.33 -19.79 -13.22
CA ASP A 39 -1.98 -19.78 -13.80
C ASP A 39 -1.09 -18.68 -13.18
N ILE A 40 -1.67 -17.54 -12.76
CA ILE A 40 -0.89 -16.45 -12.15
C ILE A 40 -0.42 -16.85 -10.74
N PHE A 41 -1.25 -17.57 -9.97
CA PHE A 41 -0.87 -17.98 -8.62
C PHE A 41 0.14 -19.13 -8.57
N GLN A 42 0.32 -19.91 -9.65
CA GLN A 42 1.40 -20.91 -9.73
C GLN A 42 2.80 -20.28 -9.87
N GLN A 43 2.86 -18.99 -10.19
CA GLN A 43 4.12 -18.28 -10.40
C GLN A 43 4.70 -17.67 -9.11
N PHE A 44 3.94 -17.68 -8.02
CA PHE A 44 4.36 -17.11 -6.74
C PHE A 44 4.65 -18.21 -5.71
N GLU A 45 5.76 -18.04 -4.98
CA GLU A 45 6.11 -18.92 -3.85
C GLU A 45 5.29 -18.60 -2.58
N PHE A 46 4.40 -17.60 -2.64
CA PHE A 46 3.57 -17.12 -1.54
C PHE A 46 2.23 -16.59 -2.05
N GLU A 47 1.25 -16.44 -1.16
CA GLU A 47 -0.07 -15.86 -1.47
C GLU A 47 0.00 -14.32 -1.47
N PRO A 48 -0.11 -13.63 -2.62
CA PRO A 48 -0.08 -12.17 -2.66
C PRO A 48 -1.31 -11.57 -1.97
N GLN A 49 -1.10 -10.55 -1.14
CA GLN A 49 -2.17 -9.86 -0.41
C GLN A 49 -2.35 -8.43 -0.87
N VAL A 50 -1.25 -7.76 -1.26
CA VAL A 50 -1.20 -6.35 -1.66
C VAL A 50 -0.44 -6.24 -2.98
N ILE A 51 -0.84 -5.30 -3.82
CA ILE A 51 -0.17 -4.97 -5.07
C ILE A 51 0.27 -3.50 -5.02
N MET A 52 1.48 -3.21 -5.48
CA MET A 52 2.01 -1.86 -5.64
C MET A 52 2.45 -1.67 -7.10
N GLU A 53 1.95 -0.64 -7.75
CA GLU A 53 2.19 -0.37 -9.17
C GLU A 53 3.08 0.88 -9.32
N PHE A 54 4.02 0.82 -10.25
CA PHE A 54 4.93 1.90 -10.59
C PHE A 54 4.82 2.23 -12.07
N ASP A 55 4.77 3.54 -12.37
CA ASP A 55 4.85 4.05 -13.73
C ASP A 55 6.22 3.77 -14.36
N GLY A 56 6.27 3.74 -15.69
CA GLY A 56 7.46 3.34 -16.43
C GLY A 56 8.61 4.34 -16.46
N ASP A 57 8.47 5.48 -15.79
CA ASP A 57 9.53 6.46 -15.58
C ASP A 57 10.20 6.34 -14.20
N VAL A 58 9.80 5.35 -13.39
CA VAL A 58 10.44 5.09 -12.09
C VAL A 58 11.92 4.79 -12.26
N ASN A 59 12.75 5.40 -11.42
CA ASN A 59 14.17 5.12 -11.42
C ASN A 59 14.41 3.68 -10.92
N GLN A 60 15.11 2.87 -11.71
CA GLN A 60 15.38 1.47 -11.38
C GLN A 60 16.11 1.31 -10.05
N ALA A 61 17.05 2.21 -9.71
CA ALA A 61 17.76 2.16 -8.43
C ALA A 61 16.84 2.45 -7.24
N ALA A 62 15.83 3.32 -7.41
CA ALA A 62 14.83 3.57 -6.37
C ALA A 62 13.96 2.33 -6.13
N LEU A 63 13.55 1.67 -7.21
CA LEU A 63 12.72 0.48 -7.17
C LEU A 63 13.44 -0.69 -6.49
N GLU A 64 14.69 -0.97 -6.90
CA GLU A 64 15.52 -2.01 -6.28
C GLU A 64 15.78 -1.73 -4.79
N TRP A 65 16.07 -0.48 -4.45
CA TRP A 65 16.22 -0.06 -3.05
C TRP A 65 14.93 -0.25 -2.23
N LEU A 66 13.77 0.11 -2.78
CA LEU A 66 12.50 -0.08 -2.09
C LEU A 66 12.15 -1.56 -1.91
N ILE A 67 12.40 -2.40 -2.92
CA ILE A 67 12.23 -3.86 -2.81
C ILE A 67 13.13 -4.40 -1.68
N ALA A 68 14.39 -3.97 -1.64
CA ALA A 68 15.31 -4.35 -0.57
C ALA A 68 14.79 -3.90 0.81
N LYS A 69 14.23 -2.69 0.94
CA LYS A 69 13.62 -2.21 2.20
C LYS A 69 12.39 -3.01 2.61
N LEU A 70 11.55 -3.39 1.67
CA LEU A 70 10.37 -4.24 1.92
C LEU A 70 10.77 -5.62 2.45
N GLN A 71 11.82 -6.21 1.88
CA GLN A 71 12.30 -7.56 2.22
C GLN A 71 13.21 -7.59 3.46
N ALA A 72 13.89 -6.48 3.77
CA ALA A 72 14.88 -6.44 4.85
C ALA A 72 14.30 -6.80 6.22
N PRO A 73 15.12 -7.39 7.11
CA PRO A 73 14.78 -7.66 8.50
C PRO A 73 14.27 -6.42 9.24
N ARG A 74 13.40 -6.63 10.24
CA ARG A 74 12.88 -5.52 11.06
C ARG A 74 13.94 -4.89 11.94
N ILE A 75 14.95 -5.66 12.35
CA ILE A 75 16.10 -5.14 13.09
C ILE A 75 16.92 -4.14 12.26
N ASP A 76 16.86 -4.28 10.93
CA ASP A 76 17.48 -3.38 9.95
C ASP A 76 16.49 -2.31 9.46
N LEU A 77 15.42 -2.07 10.21
CA LEU A 77 14.35 -1.11 9.92
C LEU A 77 13.56 -1.39 8.62
N GLY A 78 13.60 -2.63 8.13
CA GLY A 78 12.77 -3.14 7.04
C GLY A 78 11.42 -3.69 7.49
N ALA A 79 10.71 -4.40 6.60
CA ALA A 79 9.36 -4.90 6.86
C ALA A 79 9.22 -6.44 6.94
N GLU A 80 10.25 -7.20 6.56
CA GLU A 80 10.24 -8.68 6.46
C GLU A 80 9.08 -9.21 5.59
N LEU A 81 8.82 -8.54 4.47
CA LEU A 81 7.77 -8.91 3.53
C LEU A 81 8.32 -9.73 2.36
N LEU A 82 7.45 -10.56 1.78
CA LEU A 82 7.73 -11.28 0.56
C LEU A 82 7.33 -10.42 -0.63
N VAL A 83 8.22 -10.28 -1.62
CA VAL A 83 8.00 -9.42 -2.78
C VAL A 83 8.35 -10.19 -4.05
N PHE A 84 7.44 -10.17 -5.01
CA PHE A 84 7.67 -10.61 -6.38
C PHE A 84 7.48 -9.40 -7.30
N SER A 85 8.43 -9.18 -8.21
CA SER A 85 8.41 -8.06 -9.16
C SER A 85 8.11 -8.55 -10.57
N ASP A 86 7.12 -7.96 -11.22
CA ASP A 86 6.71 -8.23 -12.59
C ASP A 86 6.84 -6.97 -13.45
N TYR A 87 7.67 -7.03 -14.49
CA TYR A 87 7.84 -5.93 -15.43
C TYR A 87 6.95 -6.13 -16.66
N ARG A 88 6.03 -5.18 -16.89
CA ARG A 88 5.07 -5.22 -17.99
C ARG A 88 5.55 -4.36 -19.16
N GLU A 89 6.25 -4.98 -20.10
CA GLU A 89 6.87 -4.31 -21.24
C GLU A 89 5.90 -3.43 -22.06
N HIS A 90 4.64 -3.86 -22.24
CA HIS A 90 3.65 -3.13 -23.04
C HIS A 90 3.33 -1.72 -22.48
N ASN A 91 3.23 -1.59 -21.16
CA ASN A 91 2.94 -0.31 -20.50
C ASN A 91 4.19 0.32 -19.88
N LYS A 92 5.33 -0.38 -19.92
CA LYS A 92 6.56 -0.08 -19.18
C LYS A 92 6.36 0.00 -17.66
N GLU A 93 5.28 -0.57 -17.13
CA GLU A 93 4.96 -0.54 -15.70
C GLU A 93 5.69 -1.65 -14.95
N THR A 94 6.04 -1.40 -13.70
CA THR A 94 6.47 -2.45 -12.77
C THR A 94 5.38 -2.69 -11.74
N VAL A 95 5.04 -3.95 -11.51
CA VAL A 95 4.05 -4.36 -10.51
C VAL A 95 4.73 -5.23 -9.46
N LEU A 96 4.64 -4.82 -8.21
CA LEU A 96 5.10 -5.60 -7.06
C LEU A 96 3.91 -6.32 -6.44
N TYR A 97 4.01 -7.63 -6.34
CA TYR A 97 3.10 -8.49 -5.58
C TYR A 97 3.72 -8.72 -4.20
N ILE A 98 2.98 -8.36 -3.16
CA ILE A 98 3.50 -8.32 -1.78
C ILE A 98 2.67 -9.27 -0.91
N GLY A 99 3.38 -10.11 -0.17
CA GLY A 99 2.84 -11.04 0.81
C GLY A 99 3.72 -11.10 2.06
N ALA A 100 3.49 -12.10 2.88
CA ALA A 100 4.28 -12.33 4.09
C ALA A 100 4.18 -13.81 4.49
N THR A 101 5.15 -14.27 5.28
CA THR A 101 5.07 -15.59 5.92
C THR A 101 3.96 -15.61 6.97
N LEU A 102 3.47 -16.81 7.31
CA LEU A 102 2.47 -16.97 8.36
C LEU A 102 2.92 -16.35 9.69
N ASP A 103 4.16 -16.60 10.10
CA ASP A 103 4.73 -16.06 11.34
C ASP A 103 4.73 -14.53 11.32
N ARG A 104 5.16 -13.91 10.21
CA ARG A 104 5.19 -12.45 10.08
C ARG A 104 3.79 -11.84 10.18
N LEU A 105 2.79 -12.50 9.60
CA LEU A 105 1.38 -12.09 9.68
C LEU A 105 0.85 -12.19 11.11
N LEU A 106 1.12 -13.30 11.79
CA LEU A 106 0.69 -13.54 13.17
C LEU A 106 1.34 -12.57 14.17
N ILE A 107 2.65 -12.36 14.06
CA ILE A 107 3.39 -11.37 14.88
C ILE A 107 2.84 -9.97 14.64
N GLY A 108 2.65 -9.58 13.36
CA GLY A 108 2.08 -8.28 13.05
C GLY A 108 0.65 -8.11 13.58
N ALA A 109 -0.16 -9.17 13.54
CA ALA A 109 -1.51 -9.14 14.08
C ALA A 109 -1.54 -8.96 15.61
N GLU A 110 -0.61 -9.60 16.34
CA GLU A 110 -0.43 -9.42 17.79
C GLU A 110 0.02 -7.98 18.12
N GLU A 111 1.00 -7.45 17.41
CA GLU A 111 1.47 -6.06 17.58
C GLU A 111 0.35 -5.04 17.33
N MET A 112 -0.54 -5.35 16.40
CA MET A 112 -1.71 -4.54 16.09
C MET A 112 -2.90 -4.78 17.03
N LYS A 113 -2.76 -5.69 18.00
CA LYS A 113 -3.79 -6.05 18.99
C LYS A 113 -5.12 -6.40 18.34
N ILE A 114 -5.08 -7.16 17.23
CA ILE A 114 -6.29 -7.54 16.49
C ILE A 114 -7.21 -8.35 17.41
N PRO A 115 -8.47 -7.93 17.61
CA PRO A 115 -9.38 -8.66 18.48
C PRO A 115 -9.87 -9.95 17.82
N LYS A 116 -9.86 -11.05 18.58
CA LYS A 116 -10.28 -12.38 18.17
C LYS A 116 -11.16 -13.01 19.24
N ILE A 117 -12.03 -13.93 18.82
CA ILE A 117 -12.96 -14.62 19.71
C ILE A 117 -12.22 -15.80 20.37
N TYR A 118 -12.30 -15.91 21.69
CA TYR A 118 -11.85 -17.08 22.45
C TYR A 118 -12.87 -18.21 22.37
N LYS A 119 -12.43 -19.44 22.64
CA LYS A 119 -13.30 -20.62 22.72
C LYS A 119 -14.42 -20.51 23.77
N ASP A 120 -14.29 -19.60 24.73
CA ASP A 120 -15.33 -19.25 25.71
C ASP A 120 -16.35 -18.22 25.19
N GLY A 121 -16.22 -17.76 23.94
CA GLY A 121 -17.06 -16.74 23.30
C GLY A 121 -16.65 -15.30 23.60
N SER A 122 -15.66 -15.06 24.47
CA SER A 122 -15.19 -13.70 24.78
C SER A 122 -14.32 -13.11 23.66
N LEU A 123 -14.40 -11.81 23.43
CA LEU A 123 -13.54 -11.10 22.48
C LEU A 123 -12.30 -10.56 23.21
N ARG A 124 -11.10 -10.93 22.78
CA ARG A 124 -9.84 -10.44 23.38
C ARG A 124 -8.80 -10.10 22.31
N GLU A 125 -7.81 -9.28 22.68
CA GLU A 125 -6.67 -8.98 21.81
C GLU A 125 -5.89 -10.28 21.51
N LEU A 126 -5.47 -10.47 20.26
CA LEU A 126 -4.62 -11.60 19.88
C LEU A 126 -3.33 -11.59 20.71
N CYS A 127 -3.02 -12.73 21.33
CA CYS A 127 -1.70 -13.00 21.88
C CYS A 127 -1.23 -14.37 21.36
N LEU A 128 0.00 -14.43 20.86
CA LEU A 128 0.55 -15.66 20.29
C LEU A 128 0.86 -16.70 21.37
N SER A 129 1.14 -16.25 22.60
CA SER A 129 1.44 -17.14 23.73
C SER A 129 0.26 -18.04 24.11
N ASP A 130 -0.97 -17.63 23.83
CA ASP A 130 -2.19 -18.41 24.10
C ASP A 130 -3.07 -18.59 22.85
N ILE A 131 -2.48 -18.56 21.65
CA ILE A 131 -3.19 -18.67 20.36
C ILE A 131 -4.14 -19.88 20.27
N THR A 132 -3.83 -20.97 20.97
CA THR A 132 -4.66 -22.20 21.02
C THR A 132 -6.00 -22.02 21.73
N GLN A 133 -6.20 -20.92 22.46
CA GLN A 133 -7.44 -20.59 23.17
C GLN A 133 -8.43 -19.82 22.31
N PHE A 134 -8.01 -19.33 21.14
CA PHE A 134 -8.87 -18.64 20.20
C PHE A 134 -9.70 -19.60 19.35
N GLU A 135 -10.87 -19.16 18.91
CA GLU A 135 -11.63 -19.85 17.88
C GLU A 135 -10.84 -19.92 16.58
N LYS A 136 -11.02 -21.00 15.81
CA LYS A 136 -10.32 -21.26 14.54
C LYS A 136 -8.79 -21.38 14.66
N SER A 137 -8.25 -21.52 15.87
CA SER A 137 -6.82 -21.77 16.10
C SER A 137 -6.31 -23.07 15.47
N ASP A 138 -7.22 -23.99 15.13
CA ASP A 138 -6.89 -25.31 14.57
C ASP A 138 -6.33 -25.22 13.14
N ASN A 139 -6.59 -24.11 12.43
CA ASN A 139 -6.00 -23.81 11.13
C ASN A 139 -5.48 -22.37 11.11
N LEU A 140 -4.18 -22.22 11.36
CA LEU A 140 -3.53 -20.91 11.43
C LEU A 140 -3.46 -20.18 10.07
N LEU A 141 -3.52 -20.90 8.95
CA LEU A 141 -3.49 -20.28 7.61
C LEU A 141 -4.74 -19.43 7.35
N ASP A 142 -5.88 -19.86 7.90
CA ASP A 142 -7.19 -19.20 7.77
C ASP A 142 -7.61 -18.44 9.04
N PHE A 143 -6.74 -18.41 10.06
CA PHE A 143 -7.00 -17.74 11.33
C PHE A 143 -7.15 -16.22 11.16
N LEU A 144 -6.30 -15.64 10.31
CA LEU A 144 -6.40 -14.26 9.86
C LEU A 144 -7.20 -14.20 8.56
N THR A 145 -8.20 -13.34 8.54
CA THR A 145 -8.93 -12.98 7.32
C THR A 145 -8.01 -12.24 6.34
N SER A 146 -8.34 -12.25 5.05
CA SER A 146 -7.56 -11.50 4.04
C SER A 146 -7.43 -10.01 4.39
N ALA A 147 -8.49 -9.40 4.94
CA ALA A 147 -8.44 -8.00 5.36
C ALA A 147 -7.44 -7.77 6.50
N GLU A 148 -7.35 -8.68 7.47
CA GLU A 148 -6.36 -8.60 8.55
C GLU A 148 -4.94 -8.83 8.03
N LYS A 149 -4.75 -9.82 7.14
CA LYS A 149 -3.45 -10.06 6.48
C LYS A 149 -2.98 -8.81 5.72
N GLN A 150 -3.86 -8.24 4.90
CA GLN A 150 -3.60 -6.99 4.17
C GLN A 150 -3.28 -5.83 5.10
N LYS A 151 -4.03 -5.68 6.20
CA LYS A 151 -3.81 -4.62 7.19
C LYS A 151 -2.43 -4.74 7.84
N VAL A 152 -1.98 -5.96 8.17
CA VAL A 152 -0.62 -6.21 8.69
C VAL A 152 0.44 -5.83 7.66
N ILE A 153 0.26 -6.20 6.39
CA ILE A 153 1.21 -5.90 5.31
C ILE A 153 1.30 -4.39 5.06
N ILE A 154 0.17 -3.70 4.91
CA ILE A 154 0.12 -2.24 4.77
C ILE A 154 0.82 -1.57 5.94
N LYS A 155 0.57 -2.04 7.17
CA LYS A 155 1.24 -1.49 8.35
C LYS A 155 2.75 -1.74 8.35
N GLY A 156 3.18 -2.88 7.83
CA GLY A 156 4.59 -3.18 7.61
C GLY A 156 5.24 -2.18 6.65
N ILE A 157 4.60 -1.92 5.51
CA ILE A 157 5.06 -0.96 4.50
C ILE A 157 5.17 0.46 5.11
N GLU A 158 4.12 0.92 5.78
CA GLU A 158 4.08 2.23 6.46
C GLU A 158 5.14 2.38 7.57
N ASN A 159 5.66 1.27 8.09
CA ASN A 159 6.60 1.25 9.20
C ASN A 159 8.07 1.14 8.77
N ILE A 160 8.35 1.04 7.47
CA ILE A 160 9.72 1.10 6.94
C ILE A 160 10.32 2.47 7.29
N ARG A 161 11.58 2.46 7.74
CA ARG A 161 12.29 3.69 8.12
C ARG A 161 13.61 3.80 7.37
N ALA A 162 13.97 5.05 7.07
CA ALA A 162 15.30 5.39 6.60
C ALA A 162 16.35 5.08 7.69
N THR A 163 17.44 4.43 7.29
CA THR A 163 18.62 4.15 8.11
C THR A 163 19.60 5.32 8.07
N GLU A 164 20.71 5.22 8.81
CA GLU A 164 21.80 6.22 8.80
C GLU A 164 22.42 6.41 7.41
N ASP A 165 22.44 5.35 6.59
CA ASP A 165 23.00 5.37 5.24
C ASP A 165 22.02 5.92 4.17
N ASP A 166 20.74 6.04 4.51
CA ASP A 166 19.71 6.55 3.59
C ASP A 166 19.66 8.09 3.65
N HIS A 167 20.43 8.73 2.78
CA HIS A 167 20.44 10.20 2.68
C HIS A 167 19.38 10.76 1.71
N TYR A 168 19.00 9.98 0.70
CA TYR A 168 17.99 10.34 -0.29
C TYR A 168 17.47 9.07 -0.99
N ILE A 169 16.31 9.15 -1.64
CA ILE A 169 15.82 8.06 -2.48
C ILE A 169 16.74 7.92 -3.70
N PRO A 170 17.35 6.74 -3.96
CA PRO A 170 18.28 6.56 -5.08
C PRO A 170 17.69 7.02 -6.42
N GLY A 171 18.46 7.77 -7.21
CA GLY A 171 17.96 8.37 -8.45
C GLY A 171 17.10 9.62 -8.27
N TYR A 172 16.70 9.97 -7.05
CA TYR A 172 15.95 11.19 -6.74
C TYR A 172 16.56 12.00 -5.57
N PRO A 173 17.69 12.69 -5.79
CA PRO A 173 18.39 13.45 -4.74
C PRO A 173 17.55 14.58 -4.08
N LYS A 174 16.47 15.00 -4.72
CA LYS A 174 15.54 16.01 -4.20
C LYS A 174 14.71 15.49 -3.02
N TYR A 175 14.49 14.18 -2.92
CA TYR A 175 13.77 13.56 -1.82
C TYR A 175 14.78 13.10 -0.77
N THR A 176 15.16 14.04 0.11
CA THR A 176 16.07 13.75 1.21
C THR A 176 15.40 12.91 2.29
N LEU A 177 16.19 12.02 2.86
CA LEU A 177 15.82 11.14 3.96
C LEU A 177 16.70 11.50 5.16
N TYR A 178 16.16 11.25 6.35
CA TYR A 178 16.89 11.34 7.61
C TYR A 178 16.56 10.10 8.45
N PRO A 179 17.46 9.69 9.35
CA PRO A 179 17.26 8.47 10.14
C PRO A 179 15.92 8.47 10.86
N GLY A 180 15.17 7.37 10.73
CA GLY A 180 13.84 7.24 11.34
C GLY A 180 12.70 7.93 10.58
N LYS A 181 12.94 8.57 9.42
CA LYS A 181 11.87 9.05 8.55
C LYS A 181 11.14 7.86 7.91
N SER A 182 9.81 7.92 7.84
CA SER A 182 9.05 6.96 7.02
C SER A 182 9.42 7.14 5.55
N ILE A 183 9.64 6.03 4.87
CA ILE A 183 9.86 5.98 3.41
C ILE A 183 8.50 6.02 2.71
#